data_AF-A0A956A8F4-F1
#
_entry.id   AF-A0A956A8F4-F1
#
_cell.length_a   1.000
_cell.length_b   1.000
_cell.length_c   1.000
_cell.angle_alpha   90.00
_cell.angle_beta   90.00
_cell.angle_gamma   90.00
#
_symmetry.space_group_name_H-M   'P 1'
#
loop_
_entity.id
_entity.type
_entity.pdbx_description
1 polymer ?
#
loop_
_entity_poly.entity_id
_entity_poly.type
_entity_poly.pdbx_seq_one_letter_code
_entity_poly.pdbx_strand_id
1 'polypeptide(L)'
;MTIAPPALARRTMYVWEHPVLGRFDIRVDLSHGLELTLDLEEQRLKLTAPGGVEIRCPATLPDIVLREVSAKFTAKELKIKSIPDLGAFEQELLSFLLEETLLSGLDPAALLARATSKRGTVVLYESKLVRATVPVAARIHMTMNRERVKIDLTPAITLDFGRLLGNAEIGTLRWSFATAALSVELSGEPNLWARVVELVAPALSKSTFRRLLPKAMLAAGYDPGKDDLLGTHLTAIIARVSAGDRAEKVERSGEIAPGERVETRELPILAPPPVTVQRPPLRFEVEPGDYLEIERTGWGVYLRTLRGVYLTGGGRPWLKQFRVLSAHYDGNSGAVSVEAAPLMGDAARAGLAKALRQRFVDPVAGFFAKRARDSKGRAKIPIGRKVELRVPDGGYLARLDGMELSVKANPPLLVVARPRFVRFAVKRARYRFANRELKVDVGPGNWFSWLFVAKAKGEIRRQLAAYIASILPPSMQMDGYDVFRDARQAETLARLVRPEATKDE
;
A
#
# COMPACT_ATOMS: atom_id res chain seq x y z
N MET A 1 -21.56 -38.92 -26.87
CA MET A 1 -22.61 -38.56 -25.90
C MET A 1 -21.88 -38.13 -24.62
N THR A 2 -21.56 -36.85 -24.51
CA THR A 2 -20.75 -36.33 -23.40
C THR A 2 -21.67 -36.10 -22.21
N ILE A 3 -21.61 -36.99 -21.21
CA ILE A 3 -22.39 -36.84 -19.98
C ILE A 3 -21.85 -35.58 -19.29
N ALA A 4 -22.64 -34.51 -19.29
CA ALA A 4 -22.32 -33.33 -18.49
C ALA A 4 -22.18 -33.79 -17.03
N PRO A 5 -21.04 -33.53 -16.36
CA PRO A 5 -20.87 -33.94 -14.98
C PRO A 5 -22.01 -33.36 -14.14
N PRO A 6 -22.55 -34.11 -13.17
CA PRO A 6 -23.67 -33.64 -12.35
C PRO A 6 -23.32 -32.27 -11.77
N ALA A 7 -24.29 -31.36 -11.80
CA ALA A 7 -24.18 -30.03 -11.21
C ALA A 7 -24.07 -30.19 -9.68
N LEU A 8 -22.88 -30.54 -9.19
CA LEU A 8 -22.49 -30.33 -7.81
C LEU A 8 -22.73 -28.86 -7.53
N ALA A 9 -23.32 -28.54 -6.38
CA ALA A 9 -23.65 -27.19 -5.97
C ALA A 9 -22.37 -26.34 -5.82
N ARG A 10 -21.83 -25.89 -6.95
CA ARG A 10 -20.65 -25.03 -7.05
C ARG A 10 -21.07 -23.62 -6.68
N ARG A 11 -20.79 -23.23 -5.44
CA ARG A 11 -21.04 -21.87 -4.95
C ARG A 11 -20.00 -20.92 -5.53
N THR A 12 -20.45 -19.73 -5.94
CA THR A 12 -19.57 -18.61 -6.31
C THR A 12 -18.77 -18.23 -5.08
N MET A 13 -17.45 -18.44 -5.13
CA MET A 13 -16.56 -18.11 -4.01
C MET A 13 -16.05 -16.67 -4.10
N TYR A 14 -15.94 -16.16 -5.33
CA TYR A 14 -15.40 -14.84 -5.58
C TYR A 14 -16.10 -14.23 -6.79
N VAL A 15 -16.61 -13.01 -6.60
CA VAL A 15 -17.15 -12.21 -7.69
C VAL A 15 -16.10 -11.18 -8.02
N TRP A 16 -15.70 -11.14 -9.28
CA TRP A 16 -14.75 -10.17 -9.77
C TRP A 16 -15.41 -9.30 -10.82
N GLU A 17 -15.39 -7.98 -10.63
CA GLU A 17 -15.98 -7.03 -11.58
C GLU A 17 -14.89 -6.27 -12.30
N HIS A 18 -14.77 -6.49 -13.61
CA HIS A 18 -13.90 -5.71 -14.48
C HIS A 18 -14.66 -4.53 -15.09
N PRO A 19 -14.10 -3.30 -15.11
CA PRO A 19 -14.78 -2.12 -15.65
C PRO A 19 -15.18 -2.23 -17.14
N VAL A 20 -14.49 -3.07 -17.90
CA VAL A 20 -14.71 -3.24 -19.35
C VAL A 20 -15.32 -4.58 -19.70
N LEU A 21 -14.88 -5.63 -19.01
CA LEU A 21 -15.27 -7.00 -19.37
C LEU A 21 -16.55 -7.41 -18.63
N GLY A 22 -16.91 -6.72 -17.54
CA GLY A 22 -18.07 -7.04 -16.74
C GLY A 22 -17.73 -8.00 -15.60
N ARG A 23 -18.76 -8.69 -15.12
CA ARG A 23 -18.68 -9.53 -13.93
C ARG A 23 -18.27 -10.95 -14.28
N PHE A 24 -17.28 -11.46 -13.58
CA PHE A 24 -16.84 -12.85 -13.58
C PHE A 24 -17.19 -13.47 -12.24
N ASP A 25 -17.84 -14.63 -12.26
CA ASP A 25 -18.09 -15.41 -11.06
C ASP A 25 -17.11 -16.58 -11.00
N ILE A 26 -16.17 -16.53 -10.06
CA ILE A 26 -15.19 -17.59 -9.83
C ILE A 26 -15.73 -18.57 -8.79
N ARG A 27 -15.78 -19.83 -9.19
CA ARG A 27 -16.27 -20.98 -8.43
C ARG A 27 -15.15 -21.99 -8.32
N VAL A 28 -14.82 -22.40 -7.10
CA VAL A 28 -13.80 -23.43 -6.86
C VAL A 28 -14.48 -24.65 -6.28
N ASP A 29 -14.24 -25.80 -6.89
CA ASP A 29 -14.69 -27.08 -6.34
C ASP A 29 -13.63 -27.66 -5.39
N LEU A 30 -13.83 -27.46 -4.09
CA LEU A 30 -12.94 -27.99 -3.06
C LEU A 30 -13.13 -29.50 -2.79
N SER A 31 -14.08 -30.16 -3.45
CA SER A 31 -14.37 -31.59 -3.25
C SER A 31 -13.22 -32.47 -3.73
N HIS A 32 -12.46 -31.99 -4.72
CA HIS A 32 -11.26 -32.65 -5.26
C HIS A 32 -9.95 -32.00 -4.79
N GLY A 33 -10.04 -31.07 -3.84
CA GLY A 33 -8.91 -30.29 -3.35
C GLY A 33 -8.42 -29.22 -4.33
N LEU A 34 -7.67 -28.27 -3.76
CA LEU A 34 -6.90 -27.25 -4.46
C LEU A 34 -5.44 -27.44 -4.07
N GLU A 35 -4.57 -27.56 -5.07
CA GLU A 35 -3.14 -27.74 -4.86
C GLU A 35 -2.41 -26.47 -5.30
N LEU A 36 -1.59 -25.90 -4.43
CA LEU A 36 -0.71 -24.79 -4.72
C LEU A 36 0.73 -25.24 -4.48
N THR A 37 1.56 -25.19 -5.50
CA THR A 37 2.98 -25.49 -5.42
C THR A 37 3.76 -24.22 -5.67
N LEU A 38 4.55 -23.78 -4.70
CA LEU A 38 5.53 -22.71 -4.86
C LEU A 38 6.92 -23.34 -4.91
N ASP A 39 7.59 -23.18 -6.05
CA ASP A 39 8.96 -23.61 -6.29
C ASP A 39 9.88 -22.38 -6.19
N LEU A 40 10.69 -22.32 -5.13
CA LEU A 40 11.54 -21.15 -4.85
C LEU A 40 12.74 -21.06 -5.79
N GLU A 41 13.25 -22.19 -6.27
CA GLU A 41 14.40 -22.25 -7.17
C GLU A 41 14.02 -21.84 -8.58
N GLU A 42 12.96 -22.45 -9.13
CA GLU A 42 12.45 -22.09 -10.45
C GLU A 42 11.70 -20.75 -10.44
N GLN A 43 11.44 -20.20 -9.25
CA GLN A 43 10.60 -19.03 -9.02
C GLN A 43 9.25 -19.18 -9.72
N ARG A 44 8.63 -20.34 -9.48
CA ARG A 44 7.41 -20.75 -10.14
C ARG A 44 6.32 -20.98 -9.12
N LEU A 45 5.21 -20.27 -9.28
CA LEU A 45 3.96 -20.58 -8.60
C LEU A 45 3.10 -21.43 -9.54
N LYS A 46 2.67 -22.60 -9.09
CA LYS A 46 1.78 -23.49 -9.83
C LYS A 46 0.54 -23.79 -8.99
N LEU A 47 -0.60 -23.29 -9.42
CA LEU A 47 -1.91 -23.65 -8.89
C LEU A 47 -2.50 -24.77 -9.76
N THR A 48 -2.84 -25.89 -9.16
CA THR A 48 -3.54 -27.00 -9.80
C THR A 48 -4.89 -27.19 -9.10
N ALA A 49 -5.96 -27.22 -9.88
CA ALA A 49 -7.31 -27.45 -9.39
C ALA A 49 -7.86 -28.70 -10.09
N PRO A 50 -7.67 -29.90 -9.52
CA PRO A 50 -8.18 -31.14 -10.10
C PRO A 50 -9.69 -31.12 -10.30
N GLY A 51 -10.45 -30.49 -9.39
CA GLY A 51 -11.89 -30.26 -9.53
C GLY A 51 -12.26 -29.16 -10.53
N GLY A 52 -11.27 -28.34 -10.91
CA GLY A 52 -11.42 -27.15 -11.74
C GLY A 52 -11.77 -25.90 -10.92
N VAL A 53 -11.26 -24.75 -11.37
CA VAL A 53 -11.79 -23.44 -11.00
C VAL A 53 -12.66 -22.96 -12.16
N GLU A 54 -13.97 -23.03 -11.99
CA GLU A 54 -14.94 -22.54 -12.97
C GLU A 54 -15.00 -21.01 -12.87
N ILE A 55 -14.62 -20.35 -13.94
CA ILE A 55 -14.78 -18.92 -14.15
C ILE A 55 -15.98 -18.77 -15.06
N ARG A 56 -17.10 -18.32 -14.48
CA ARG A 56 -18.23 -17.90 -15.28
C ARG A 56 -17.94 -16.54 -15.83
N CYS A 57 -17.92 -16.46 -17.14
CA CYS A 57 -17.57 -15.25 -17.82
C CYS A 57 -18.84 -14.42 -18.12
N PRO A 58 -18.70 -13.11 -18.30
CA PRO A 58 -19.76 -12.28 -18.86
C PRO A 58 -20.24 -12.85 -20.19
N ALA A 59 -21.49 -12.58 -20.58
CA ALA A 59 -22.20 -13.22 -21.71
C ALA A 59 -21.47 -13.21 -23.08
N THR A 60 -20.42 -12.39 -23.21
CA THR A 60 -19.58 -12.28 -24.42
C THR A 60 -18.40 -13.26 -24.45
N LEU A 61 -18.12 -13.98 -23.37
CA LEU A 61 -17.01 -14.93 -23.24
C LEU A 61 -17.55 -16.30 -22.77
N PRO A 62 -16.99 -17.42 -23.24
CA PRO A 62 -17.38 -18.74 -22.76
C PRO A 62 -16.99 -18.91 -21.29
N ASP A 63 -17.76 -19.70 -20.56
CA ASP A 63 -17.36 -20.16 -19.23
C ASP A 63 -16.11 -21.04 -19.35
N ILE A 64 -15.15 -20.83 -18.44
CA ILE A 64 -13.84 -21.46 -18.50
C ILE A 64 -13.62 -22.27 -17.22
N VAL A 65 -13.19 -23.52 -17.34
CA VAL A 65 -12.75 -24.32 -16.19
C VAL A 65 -11.23 -24.38 -16.17
N LEU A 66 -10.58 -23.62 -15.29
CA LEU A 66 -9.14 -23.67 -15.08
C LEU A 66 -8.74 -24.95 -14.36
N ARG A 67 -7.80 -25.69 -14.95
CA ARG A 67 -7.19 -26.89 -14.35
C ARG A 67 -5.82 -26.60 -13.75
N GLU A 68 -5.06 -25.71 -14.41
CA GLU A 68 -3.71 -25.38 -14.02
C GLU A 68 -3.42 -23.91 -14.35
N VAL A 69 -2.82 -23.19 -13.40
CA VAL A 69 -2.24 -21.86 -13.62
C VAL A 69 -0.80 -21.93 -13.13
N SER A 70 0.17 -21.67 -14.00
CA SER A 70 1.58 -21.66 -13.64
C SER A 70 2.23 -20.34 -14.03
N ALA A 71 2.68 -19.59 -13.04
CA ALA A 71 3.38 -18.31 -13.20
C ALA A 71 4.86 -18.49 -12.90
N LYS A 72 5.74 -18.11 -13.83
CA LYS A 72 7.19 -18.02 -13.62
C LYS A 72 7.60 -16.56 -13.49
N PHE A 73 7.98 -16.15 -12.27
CA PHE A 73 8.14 -14.74 -11.93
C PHE A 73 9.30 -14.05 -12.67
N THR A 74 10.42 -14.76 -12.88
CA THR A 74 11.59 -14.24 -13.61
C THR A 74 11.29 -13.98 -15.08
N ALA A 75 10.61 -14.92 -15.72
CA ALA A 75 10.28 -14.84 -17.15
C ALA A 75 9.01 -14.00 -17.41
N LYS A 76 8.26 -13.65 -16.35
CA LYS A 76 6.89 -13.12 -16.45
C LYS A 76 6.03 -13.97 -17.39
N GLU A 77 6.19 -15.28 -17.28
CA GLU A 77 5.51 -16.25 -18.14
C GLU A 77 4.35 -16.85 -17.36
N LEU A 78 3.14 -16.76 -17.92
CA LEU A 78 1.93 -17.35 -17.35
C LEU A 78 1.39 -18.43 -18.29
N LYS A 79 1.30 -19.66 -17.78
CA LYS A 79 0.70 -20.79 -18.47
C LYS A 79 -0.63 -21.12 -17.82
N ILE A 80 -1.66 -21.18 -18.65
CA ILE A 80 -3.02 -21.50 -18.23
C ILE A 80 -3.44 -22.75 -18.99
N LYS A 81 -3.93 -23.76 -18.27
CA LYS A 81 -4.62 -24.90 -18.85
C LYS A 81 -6.08 -24.86 -18.43
N SER A 82 -6.98 -24.91 -19.39
CA SER A 82 -8.41 -24.78 -19.15
C SER A 82 -9.24 -25.75 -20.00
N ILE A 83 -10.53 -25.82 -19.69
CA ILE A 83 -11.53 -26.51 -20.50
C ILE A 83 -12.72 -25.55 -20.71
N PRO A 84 -13.08 -25.20 -21.96
CA PRO A 84 -12.35 -25.52 -23.20
C PRO A 84 -10.94 -24.91 -23.23
N ASP A 85 -10.10 -25.36 -24.16
CA ASP A 85 -8.81 -24.71 -24.42
C ASP A 85 -9.05 -23.24 -24.82
N LEU A 86 -8.22 -22.33 -24.30
CA LEU A 86 -8.33 -20.91 -24.62
C LEU A 86 -7.77 -20.61 -26.01
N GLY A 87 -8.48 -19.77 -26.75
CA GLY A 87 -7.90 -19.08 -27.91
C GLY A 87 -6.83 -18.08 -27.47
N ALA A 88 -6.06 -17.56 -28.43
CA ALA A 88 -4.97 -16.63 -28.15
C ALA A 88 -5.44 -15.37 -27.42
N PHE A 89 -6.63 -14.86 -27.76
CA PHE A 89 -7.20 -13.69 -27.11
C PHE A 89 -7.63 -13.97 -25.67
N GLU A 90 -8.36 -15.06 -25.42
CA GLU A 90 -8.82 -15.46 -24.09
C GLU A 90 -7.64 -15.77 -23.17
N GLN A 91 -6.59 -16.40 -23.71
CA GLN A 91 -5.34 -16.66 -23.00
C GLN A 91 -4.67 -15.35 -22.56
N GLU A 92 -4.52 -14.39 -23.46
CA GLU A 92 -3.88 -13.11 -23.17
C GLU A 92 -4.71 -12.30 -22.16
N LEU A 93 -6.02 -12.26 -22.35
CA LEU A 93 -6.96 -11.60 -21.47
C LEU A 93 -6.87 -12.18 -20.07
N LEU A 94 -7.04 -13.50 -19.93
CA LEU A 94 -7.01 -14.16 -18.63
C LEU A 94 -5.63 -14.07 -17.99
N SER A 95 -4.57 -14.06 -18.79
CA SER A 95 -3.21 -13.83 -18.29
C SER A 95 -3.09 -12.46 -17.68
N PHE A 96 -3.48 -11.41 -18.39
CA PHE A 96 -3.50 -10.03 -17.88
C PHE A 96 -4.28 -9.93 -16.56
N LEU A 97 -5.44 -10.57 -16.47
CA LEU A 97 -6.27 -10.57 -15.26
C LEU A 97 -5.62 -11.28 -14.08
N LEU A 98 -5.03 -12.45 -14.32
CA LEU A 98 -4.32 -13.22 -13.30
C LEU A 98 -3.04 -12.51 -12.88
N GLU A 99 -2.35 -11.81 -13.77
CA GLU A 99 -1.21 -10.96 -13.41
C GLU A 99 -1.64 -9.79 -12.52
N GLU A 100 -2.71 -9.09 -12.88
CA GLU A 100 -3.22 -7.97 -12.09
C GLU A 100 -3.76 -8.40 -10.73
N THR A 101 -4.25 -9.64 -10.57
CA THR A 101 -4.86 -10.11 -9.32
C THR A 101 -3.93 -10.98 -8.47
N LEU A 102 -3.28 -11.99 -9.06
CA LEU A 102 -2.37 -12.89 -8.35
C LEU A 102 -0.99 -12.27 -8.14
N LEU A 103 -0.45 -11.58 -9.15
CA LEU A 103 0.93 -11.08 -9.11
C LEU A 103 1.05 -9.67 -8.54
N SER A 104 0.00 -8.85 -8.54
CA SER A 104 0.09 -7.49 -7.99
C SER A 104 0.27 -7.46 -6.47
N GLY A 105 -0.21 -8.49 -5.76
CA GLY A 105 -0.04 -8.65 -4.31
C GLY A 105 1.21 -9.42 -3.89
N LEU A 106 1.77 -10.23 -4.80
CA LEU A 106 3.02 -10.94 -4.58
C LEU A 106 4.14 -10.08 -5.16
N ASP A 107 5.00 -9.52 -4.32
CA ASP A 107 6.26 -8.93 -4.80
C ASP A 107 7.31 -10.04 -4.85
N PRO A 108 7.51 -10.73 -6.00
CA PRO A 108 8.51 -11.76 -6.12
C PRO A 108 9.90 -11.19 -5.83
N ALA A 109 10.17 -9.92 -6.15
CA ALA A 109 11.43 -9.29 -5.81
C ALA A 109 11.59 -9.11 -4.29
N ALA A 110 10.52 -8.86 -3.52
CA ALA A 110 10.58 -8.85 -2.05
C ALA A 110 10.72 -10.26 -1.44
N LEU A 111 10.04 -11.26 -2.00
CA LEU A 111 10.23 -12.67 -1.62
C LEU A 111 11.67 -13.11 -1.89
N LEU A 112 12.27 -12.66 -3.01
CA LEU A 112 13.64 -12.98 -3.42
C LEU A 112 14.72 -12.13 -2.75
N ALA A 113 14.47 -10.84 -2.49
CA ALA A 113 15.41 -9.97 -1.78
C ALA A 113 15.58 -10.40 -0.32
N ARG A 114 14.56 -11.03 0.27
CA ARG A 114 14.68 -11.74 1.56
C ARG A 114 15.41 -13.08 1.44
N ALA A 115 15.42 -13.69 0.24
CA ALA A 115 16.04 -14.98 -0.04
C ALA A 115 17.55 -14.92 -0.25
N THR A 116 18.12 -13.77 -0.62
CA THR A 116 19.57 -13.62 -0.83
C THR A 116 20.34 -13.46 0.48
N SER A 117 20.39 -14.52 1.30
CA SER A 117 21.51 -14.71 2.22
C SER A 117 22.66 -15.35 1.44
N LYS A 118 23.92 -15.04 1.80
CA LYS A 118 25.14 -15.60 1.17
C LYS A 118 25.27 -17.14 1.24
N ARG A 119 24.26 -17.87 1.74
CA ARG A 119 24.34 -19.31 2.07
C ARG A 119 23.28 -20.19 1.40
N GLY A 120 22.55 -19.70 0.39
CA GLY A 120 21.54 -20.53 -0.31
C GLY A 120 20.31 -20.88 0.53
N THR A 121 20.05 -20.10 1.60
CA THR A 121 18.86 -20.23 2.45
C THR A 121 18.16 -18.89 2.60
N VAL A 122 16.84 -18.94 2.68
CA VAL A 122 15.91 -17.84 2.94
C VAL A 122 15.61 -17.79 4.43
N VAL A 123 15.75 -16.61 5.05
CA VAL A 123 15.36 -16.42 6.46
C VAL A 123 13.88 -16.04 6.48
N LEU A 124 13.05 -16.95 7.00
CA LEU A 124 11.60 -16.73 7.14
C LEU A 124 11.27 -15.89 8.38
N TYR A 125 12.01 -16.13 9.47
CA TYR A 125 11.84 -15.46 10.75
C TYR A 125 13.16 -15.47 11.52
N GLU A 126 13.49 -14.37 12.18
CA GLU A 126 14.67 -14.28 13.03
C GLU A 126 14.35 -13.51 14.30
N SER A 127 14.69 -14.12 15.43
CA SER A 127 14.62 -13.52 16.76
C SER A 127 15.88 -13.89 17.54
N LYS A 128 16.01 -13.38 18.77
CA LYS A 128 17.13 -13.75 19.65
C LYS A 128 17.16 -15.23 20.04
N LEU A 129 16.03 -15.94 19.94
CA LEU A 129 15.86 -17.31 20.44
C LEU A 129 15.73 -18.35 19.34
N VAL A 130 15.20 -17.97 18.19
CA VAL A 130 14.96 -18.89 17.07
C VAL A 130 15.14 -18.16 15.75
N ARG A 131 15.77 -18.86 14.81
CA ARG A 131 15.90 -18.48 13.41
C ARG A 131 15.30 -19.57 12.54
N ALA A 132 14.22 -19.24 11.84
CA ALA A 132 13.59 -20.12 10.87
C ALA A 132 14.19 -19.84 9.49
N THR A 133 14.77 -20.88 8.87
CA THR A 133 15.34 -20.80 7.53
C THR A 133 14.79 -21.89 6.63
N VAL A 134 14.70 -21.61 5.34
CA VAL A 134 14.31 -22.59 4.33
C VAL A 134 15.33 -22.56 3.18
N PRO A 135 15.77 -23.70 2.64
CA PRO A 135 16.67 -23.71 1.48
C PRO A 135 16.03 -23.03 0.26
N VAL A 136 16.83 -22.39 -0.59
CA VAL A 136 16.34 -21.80 -1.86
C VAL A 136 15.81 -22.88 -2.81
N ALA A 137 16.31 -24.11 -2.70
CA ALA A 137 15.80 -25.27 -3.43
C ALA A 137 14.47 -25.82 -2.87
N ALA A 138 13.88 -25.19 -1.84
CA ALA A 138 12.66 -25.68 -1.25
C ALA A 138 11.44 -25.46 -2.14
N ARG A 139 10.65 -26.53 -2.22
CA ARG A 139 9.31 -26.54 -2.77
C ARG A 139 8.31 -26.56 -1.63
N ILE A 140 7.41 -25.59 -1.64
CA ILE A 140 6.28 -25.49 -0.72
C ILE A 140 5.06 -26.02 -1.47
N HIS A 141 4.54 -27.18 -1.06
CA HIS A 141 3.35 -27.78 -1.63
C HIS A 141 2.19 -27.67 -0.64
N MET A 142 1.23 -26.79 -0.92
CA MET A 142 0.04 -26.60 -0.14
C MET A 142 -1.15 -27.32 -0.79
N THR A 143 -1.84 -28.16 -0.03
CA THR A 143 -3.11 -28.77 -0.44
C THR A 143 -4.23 -28.26 0.46
N MET A 144 -5.31 -27.75 -0.11
CA MET A 144 -6.49 -27.31 0.62
C MET A 144 -7.70 -28.10 0.14
N ASN A 145 -8.43 -28.73 1.06
CA ASN A 145 -9.72 -29.37 0.79
C ASN A 145 -10.74 -28.93 1.86
N ARG A 146 -11.93 -29.55 1.88
CA ARG A 146 -12.96 -29.20 2.86
C ARG A 146 -12.59 -29.53 4.31
N GLU A 147 -11.68 -30.46 4.52
CA GLU A 147 -11.32 -30.95 5.85
C GLU A 147 -10.12 -30.22 6.44
N ARG A 148 -9.15 -29.86 5.58
CA ARG A 148 -7.85 -29.36 6.03
C ARG A 148 -7.12 -28.49 5.00
N VAL A 149 -6.17 -27.72 5.53
CA VAL A 149 -5.04 -27.15 4.79
C VAL A 149 -3.79 -27.91 5.21
N LYS A 150 -3.06 -28.47 4.25
CA LYS A 150 -1.77 -29.14 4.44
C LYS A 150 -0.71 -28.34 3.70
N ILE A 151 0.44 -28.10 4.32
CA ILE A 151 1.61 -27.46 3.69
C ILE A 151 2.79 -28.40 3.91
N ASP A 152 3.22 -29.05 2.84
CA ASP A 152 4.43 -29.86 2.77
C ASP A 152 5.62 -28.98 2.34
N LEU A 153 6.75 -29.16 3.01
CA LEU A 153 7.95 -28.36 2.83
C LEU A 153 9.09 -29.31 2.46
N THR A 154 9.63 -29.19 1.25
CA THR A 154 10.67 -30.10 0.77
C THR A 154 11.80 -29.34 0.07
N PRO A 155 13.01 -29.25 0.66
CA PRO A 155 13.35 -29.61 2.04
C PRO A 155 12.57 -28.85 3.12
N ALA A 156 12.58 -29.41 4.33
CA ALA A 156 11.92 -28.88 5.52
C ALA A 156 12.44 -27.49 5.94
N ILE A 157 11.63 -26.76 6.70
CA ILE A 157 12.06 -25.51 7.34
C ILE A 157 12.94 -25.86 8.55
N THR A 158 14.16 -25.35 8.59
CA THR A 158 15.05 -25.50 9.74
C THR A 158 14.79 -24.39 10.75
N LEU A 159 14.45 -24.77 11.98
CA LEU A 159 14.44 -23.92 13.16
C LEU A 159 15.77 -24.07 13.90
N ASP A 160 16.61 -23.04 13.84
CA ASP A 160 17.88 -22.95 14.56
C ASP A 160 17.65 -22.19 15.89
N PHE A 161 17.87 -22.88 17.01
CA PHE A 161 17.74 -22.33 18.37
C PHE A 161 19.11 -21.94 18.97
N GLY A 162 20.16 -21.91 18.15
CA GLY A 162 21.53 -21.63 18.54
C GLY A 162 22.32 -22.87 18.97
N ARG A 163 23.65 -22.68 19.16
CA ARG A 163 24.61 -23.78 19.40
C ARG A 163 24.28 -24.70 20.58
N LEU A 164 23.60 -24.18 21.60
CA LEU A 164 23.27 -24.94 22.82
C LEU A 164 22.01 -25.78 22.66
N LEU A 165 21.12 -25.41 21.74
CA LEU A 165 19.78 -25.98 21.64
C LEU A 165 19.59 -26.81 20.36
N GLY A 166 20.50 -26.69 19.39
CA GLY A 166 20.44 -27.47 18.16
C GLY A 166 19.29 -27.03 17.24
N ASN A 167 18.98 -27.89 16.27
CA ASN A 167 18.03 -27.60 15.21
C ASN A 167 16.82 -28.54 15.28
N ALA A 168 15.66 -28.02 14.87
CA ALA A 168 14.49 -28.83 14.54
C ALA A 168 14.09 -28.56 13.09
N GLU A 169 13.54 -29.54 12.39
CA GLU A 169 13.08 -29.37 11.02
C GLU A 169 11.57 -29.58 10.93
N ILE A 170 10.86 -28.66 10.30
CA ILE A 170 9.42 -28.75 10.06
C ILE A 170 9.20 -29.19 8.61
N GLY A 171 8.74 -30.44 8.44
CA GLY A 171 8.42 -31.00 7.14
C GLY A 171 6.98 -30.71 6.71
N THR A 172 6.03 -30.75 7.64
CA THR A 172 4.61 -30.58 7.32
C THR A 172 3.88 -29.71 8.35
N LEU A 173 3.03 -28.80 7.86
CA LEU A 173 2.03 -28.09 8.66
C LEU A 173 0.63 -28.55 8.24
N ARG A 174 -0.24 -28.87 9.20
CA ARG A 174 -1.63 -29.27 8.92
C ARG A 174 -2.60 -28.51 9.79
N TRP A 175 -3.50 -27.77 9.18
CA TRP A 175 -4.65 -27.16 9.84
C TRP A 175 -5.90 -27.98 9.58
N SER A 176 -6.54 -28.46 10.64
CA SER A 176 -7.83 -29.17 10.58
C SER A 176 -8.96 -28.19 10.84
N PHE A 177 -9.92 -28.07 9.92
CA PHE A 177 -11.10 -27.22 10.13
C PHE A 177 -12.10 -27.86 11.11
N ALA A 178 -12.14 -29.19 11.17
CA ALA A 178 -13.00 -29.91 12.11
C ALA A 178 -12.64 -29.61 13.57
N THR A 179 -11.34 -29.56 13.88
CA THR A 179 -10.86 -29.36 15.26
C THR A 179 -10.31 -27.96 15.53
N ALA A 180 -10.19 -27.11 14.51
CA ALA A 180 -9.53 -25.81 14.56
C ALA A 180 -8.13 -25.88 15.22
N ALA A 181 -7.39 -26.93 14.85
CA ALA A 181 -6.08 -27.24 15.41
C ALA A 181 -5.01 -27.31 14.32
N LEU A 182 -3.85 -26.72 14.63
CA LEU A 182 -2.62 -26.87 13.85
C LEU A 182 -1.84 -28.06 14.42
N SER A 183 -1.51 -29.03 13.57
CA SER A 183 -0.46 -30.01 13.84
C SER A 183 0.76 -29.70 13.00
N VAL A 184 1.93 -29.98 13.57
CA VAL A 184 3.24 -29.79 12.96
C VAL A 184 3.91 -31.15 12.95
N GLU A 185 4.31 -31.62 11.78
CA GLU A 185 5.13 -32.83 11.65
C GLU A 185 6.57 -32.42 11.42
N LEU A 186 7.43 -32.91 12.30
CA LEU A 186 8.85 -32.65 12.24
C LEU A 186 9.54 -33.69 11.36
N SER A 187 10.53 -33.26 10.59
CA SER A 187 11.45 -34.15 9.89
C SER A 187 12.72 -34.34 10.71
N GLY A 188 13.37 -35.50 10.56
CA GLY A 188 14.62 -35.82 11.25
C GLY A 188 14.46 -36.62 12.54
N GLU A 189 15.59 -36.88 13.20
CA GLU A 189 15.60 -37.67 14.43
C GLU A 189 14.94 -36.92 15.59
N PRO A 190 14.09 -37.59 16.38
CA PRO A 190 13.42 -36.97 17.51
C PRO A 190 14.43 -36.53 18.57
N ASN A 191 14.59 -35.22 18.73
CA ASN A 191 15.39 -34.62 19.80
C ASN A 191 14.47 -33.95 20.86
N LEU A 192 15.05 -33.50 21.97
CA LEU A 192 14.30 -32.83 23.05
C LEU A 192 13.48 -31.65 22.52
N TRP A 193 14.02 -30.92 21.54
CA TRP A 193 13.38 -29.75 20.94
C TRP A 193 12.28 -30.12 19.96
N ALA A 194 12.35 -31.27 19.30
CA ALA A 194 11.24 -31.79 18.53
C ALA A 194 9.99 -31.95 19.42
N ARG A 195 10.17 -32.53 20.61
CA ARG A 195 9.09 -32.64 21.62
C ARG A 195 8.64 -31.27 22.13
N VAL A 196 9.56 -30.33 22.33
CA VAL A 196 9.17 -28.96 22.73
C VAL A 196 8.35 -28.30 21.64
N VAL A 197 8.76 -28.37 20.38
CA VAL A 197 8.03 -27.80 19.22
C VAL A 197 6.66 -28.45 19.09
N GLU A 198 6.54 -29.77 19.25
CA GLU A 198 5.23 -30.45 19.29
C GLU A 198 4.37 -29.96 20.46
N LEU A 199 4.95 -29.77 21.65
CA LEU A 199 4.25 -29.29 22.84
C LEU A 199 3.80 -27.83 22.71
N VAL A 200 4.62 -26.98 22.07
CA VAL A 200 4.30 -25.56 21.86
C VAL A 200 3.54 -25.30 20.57
N ALA A 201 3.47 -26.25 19.63
CA ALA A 201 2.72 -26.10 18.38
C ALA A 201 1.25 -25.68 18.61
N PRO A 202 0.51 -26.24 19.59
CA PRO A 202 -0.81 -25.72 19.97
C PRO A 202 -0.80 -24.26 20.44
N ALA A 203 0.25 -23.81 21.16
CA ALA A 203 0.39 -22.44 21.63
C ALA A 203 0.81 -21.47 20.50
N LEU A 204 1.69 -21.91 19.60
CA LEU A 204 2.07 -21.20 18.37
C LEU A 204 0.87 -21.08 17.42
N SER A 205 0.02 -22.12 17.36
CA SER A 205 -1.24 -22.07 16.63
C SER A 205 -2.10 -20.92 17.13
N LYS A 206 -2.23 -20.77 18.46
CA LYS A 206 -3.06 -19.74 19.09
C LYS A 206 -2.54 -18.32 18.89
N SER A 207 -1.22 -18.14 18.76
CA SER A 207 -0.60 -16.82 18.73
C SER A 207 -0.21 -16.34 17.34
N THR A 208 0.23 -17.22 16.44
CA THR A 208 0.71 -16.81 15.11
C THR A 208 -0.27 -17.22 14.01
N PHE A 209 -0.70 -18.49 14.01
CA PHE A 209 -1.57 -19.01 12.94
C PHE A 209 -3.01 -18.46 13.05
N ARG A 210 -3.55 -18.38 14.26
CA ARG A 210 -4.87 -17.75 14.52
C ARG A 210 -4.91 -16.27 14.16
N ARG A 211 -3.78 -15.58 14.11
CA ARG A 211 -3.74 -14.18 13.64
C ARG A 211 -3.87 -14.07 12.13
N LEU A 212 -3.37 -15.06 11.39
CA LEU A 212 -3.46 -15.07 9.94
C LEU A 212 -4.88 -15.40 9.49
N LEU A 213 -5.53 -16.38 10.15
CA LEU A 213 -6.88 -16.80 9.79
C LEU A 213 -7.98 -15.83 10.28
N PRO A 214 -9.03 -15.59 9.48
CA PRO A 214 -10.24 -14.92 9.93
C PRO A 214 -10.93 -15.69 11.05
N LYS A 215 -11.63 -14.97 11.95
CA LYS A 215 -12.30 -15.58 13.12
C LYS A 215 -13.23 -16.73 12.75
N ALA A 216 -13.93 -16.64 11.61
CA ALA A 216 -14.83 -17.69 11.14
C ALA A 216 -14.10 -19.02 10.90
N MET A 217 -12.90 -18.98 10.30
CA MET A 217 -12.09 -20.17 10.01
C MET A 217 -11.45 -20.81 11.25
N LEU A 218 -11.57 -20.15 12.41
CA LEU A 218 -11.08 -20.63 13.70
C LEU A 218 -12.14 -21.38 14.51
N ALA A 219 -13.40 -21.39 14.04
CA ALA A 219 -14.46 -22.16 14.67
C ALA A 219 -14.25 -23.66 14.40
N ALA A 220 -14.36 -24.49 15.44
CA ALA A 220 -14.38 -25.93 15.25
C ALA A 220 -15.61 -26.32 14.42
N GLY A 221 -15.41 -27.21 13.44
CA GLY A 221 -16.44 -27.61 12.48
C GLY A 221 -16.68 -26.60 11.37
N TYR A 222 -15.79 -25.62 11.18
CA TYR A 222 -15.83 -24.75 10.01
C TYR A 222 -15.76 -25.59 8.73
N ASP A 223 -16.64 -25.30 7.77
CA ASP A 223 -16.69 -25.96 6.47
C ASP A 223 -16.52 -24.89 5.38
N PRO A 224 -15.36 -24.83 4.70
CA PRO A 224 -15.14 -23.83 3.66
C PRO A 224 -16.15 -23.97 2.50
N GLY A 225 -16.74 -25.14 2.29
CA GLY A 225 -17.78 -25.34 1.28
C GLY A 225 -19.12 -24.68 1.63
N LYS A 226 -19.33 -24.28 2.89
CA LYS A 226 -20.54 -23.60 3.39
C LYS A 226 -20.32 -22.12 3.69
N ASP A 227 -19.10 -21.62 3.57
CA ASP A 227 -18.75 -20.24 3.89
C ASP A 227 -18.97 -19.31 2.69
N ASP A 228 -20.06 -18.54 2.73
CA ASP A 228 -20.41 -17.57 1.69
C ASP A 228 -19.43 -16.37 1.63
N LEU A 229 -18.58 -16.19 2.65
CA LEU A 229 -17.55 -15.15 2.72
C LEU A 229 -16.14 -15.69 2.48
N LEU A 230 -15.99 -16.94 2.01
CA LEU A 230 -14.69 -17.58 1.83
C LEU A 230 -13.73 -16.74 0.98
N GLY A 231 -14.19 -16.13 -0.13
CA GLY A 231 -13.35 -15.26 -0.96
C GLY A 231 -12.80 -14.05 -0.19
N THR A 232 -13.63 -13.42 0.64
CA THR A 232 -13.22 -12.32 1.53
C THR A 232 -12.22 -12.80 2.57
N HIS A 233 -12.46 -13.97 3.15
CA HIS A 233 -11.57 -14.58 4.13
C HIS A 233 -10.19 -14.90 3.54
N LEU A 234 -10.13 -15.50 2.35
CA LEU A 234 -8.87 -15.78 1.65
C LEU A 234 -8.12 -14.48 1.29
N THR A 235 -8.84 -13.46 0.83
CA THR A 235 -8.25 -12.13 0.54
C THR A 235 -7.64 -11.51 1.81
N ALA A 236 -8.32 -11.61 2.95
CA ALA A 236 -7.81 -11.14 4.23
C ALA A 236 -6.55 -11.89 4.67
N ILE A 237 -6.48 -13.21 4.42
CA ILE A 237 -5.28 -14.01 4.70
C ILE A 237 -4.12 -13.51 3.83
N ILE A 238 -4.32 -13.37 2.53
CA ILE A 238 -3.28 -12.89 1.59
C ILE A 238 -2.79 -11.50 2.03
N ALA A 239 -3.70 -10.59 2.37
CA ALA A 239 -3.35 -9.26 2.85
C ALA A 239 -2.52 -9.30 4.14
N ARG A 240 -2.90 -10.13 5.12
CA ARG A 240 -2.15 -10.30 6.38
C ARG A 240 -0.77 -10.90 6.17
N VAL A 241 -0.67 -11.92 5.33
CA VAL A 241 0.60 -12.57 4.97
C VAL A 241 1.51 -11.57 4.26
N SER A 242 0.97 -10.77 3.33
CA SER A 242 1.73 -9.79 2.54
C SER A 242 2.17 -8.59 3.38
N ALA A 243 1.34 -8.14 4.34
CA ALA A 243 1.66 -7.02 5.22
C ALA A 243 2.68 -7.37 6.33
N GLY A 244 2.77 -8.65 6.73
CA GLY A 244 3.57 -9.09 7.88
C GLY A 244 3.16 -8.40 9.19
N ASP A 245 4.09 -8.26 10.14
CA ASP A 245 3.88 -7.63 11.46
C ASP A 245 3.41 -6.15 11.40
N ARG A 246 3.39 -5.51 10.22
CA ARG A 246 2.95 -4.11 10.09
C ARG A 246 1.44 -3.92 10.24
N ALA A 247 0.63 -4.93 9.95
CA ALA A 247 -0.83 -4.84 10.06
C ALA A 247 -1.31 -4.68 11.53
N GLU A 248 -0.58 -5.27 12.49
CA GLU A 248 -0.98 -5.29 13.91
C GLU A 248 -0.85 -3.93 14.61
N LYS A 249 0.06 -3.06 14.13
CA LYS A 249 0.23 -1.71 14.68
C LYS A 249 -0.97 -0.81 14.41
N VAL A 250 -1.79 -1.16 13.41
CA VAL A 250 -3.01 -0.44 13.03
C VAL A 250 -4.19 -0.89 13.89
N GLU A 251 -4.44 -2.20 14.01
CA GLU A 251 -5.55 -2.73 14.83
C GLU A 251 -5.38 -2.47 16.33
N ARG A 252 -4.16 -2.60 16.88
CA ARG A 252 -3.89 -2.29 18.30
C ARG A 252 -3.98 -0.81 18.64
N SER A 253 -4.02 0.08 17.64
CA SER A 253 -4.07 1.52 17.86
C SER A 253 -5.48 2.09 18.11
N GLY A 254 -6.51 1.23 18.19
CA GLY A 254 -7.79 1.59 18.82
C GLY A 254 -8.61 2.65 18.09
N GLU A 255 -8.69 2.60 16.76
CA GLU A 255 -9.38 3.61 15.94
C GLU A 255 -10.85 3.25 15.61
N ILE A 256 -11.51 2.43 16.44
CA ILE A 256 -12.96 2.18 16.35
C ILE A 256 -13.57 2.26 17.75
N ALA A 257 -14.41 3.28 17.98
CA ALA A 257 -15.10 3.49 19.25
C ALA A 257 -16.20 2.43 19.48
N PRO A 258 -16.30 1.82 20.67
CA PRO A 258 -17.42 0.95 21.03
C PRO A 258 -18.54 1.77 21.66
N GLY A 259 -19.72 1.86 21.03
CA GLY A 259 -20.85 2.52 21.71
C GLY A 259 -22.12 2.90 20.97
N GLU A 260 -22.30 2.64 19.67
CA GLU A 260 -23.56 3.02 19.00
C GLU A 260 -24.57 1.85 19.03
N ARG A 261 -25.52 1.92 19.97
CA ARG A 261 -26.73 1.07 19.97
C ARG A 261 -27.61 1.51 18.81
N VAL A 262 -27.75 0.65 17.80
CA VAL A 262 -28.76 0.81 16.76
C VAL A 262 -30.00 0.03 17.19
N GLU A 263 -31.05 0.77 17.57
CA GLU A 263 -32.41 0.23 17.66
C GLU A 263 -32.86 -0.20 16.26
N THR A 264 -33.21 -1.48 16.11
CA THR A 264 -33.76 -2.02 14.89
C THR A 264 -35.20 -1.56 14.75
N ARG A 265 -35.42 -0.44 14.05
CA ARG A 265 -36.73 -0.13 13.46
C ARG A 265 -36.80 -0.77 12.08
N GLU A 266 -37.70 -1.73 11.93
CA GLU A 266 -38.08 -2.26 10.63
C GLU A 266 -38.72 -1.14 9.78
N LEU A 267 -38.14 -0.88 8.61
CA LEU A 267 -38.76 -0.07 7.56
C LEU A 267 -38.57 -0.75 6.19
N PRO A 268 -39.55 -0.54 5.28
CA PRO A 268 -39.90 -1.49 4.24
C PRO A 268 -38.95 -1.47 3.04
N ILE A 269 -39.03 -2.56 2.29
CA ILE A 269 -38.27 -2.85 1.06
C ILE A 269 -38.48 -1.72 0.04
N LEU A 270 -37.43 -0.92 -0.18
CA LEU A 270 -37.27 -0.04 -1.35
C LEU A 270 -36.17 -0.61 -2.25
N ALA A 271 -36.38 -0.54 -3.56
CA ALA A 271 -35.55 -1.14 -4.61
C ALA A 271 -34.04 -0.86 -4.46
N PRO A 272 -33.16 -1.79 -4.88
CA PRO A 272 -31.71 -1.66 -4.70
C PRO A 272 -31.15 -0.42 -5.41
N PRO A 273 -30.24 0.33 -4.77
CA PRO A 273 -29.60 1.49 -5.38
C PRO A 273 -28.61 1.05 -6.48
N PRO A 274 -28.39 1.87 -7.52
CA PRO A 274 -27.47 1.55 -8.61
C PRO A 274 -26.01 1.42 -8.12
N VAL A 275 -25.36 0.34 -8.54
CA VAL A 275 -23.94 0.05 -8.26
C VAL A 275 -23.06 1.02 -9.04
N THR A 276 -22.22 1.78 -8.34
CA THR A 276 -21.31 2.78 -8.93
C THR A 276 -19.92 2.18 -9.08
N VAL A 277 -19.47 1.95 -10.32
CA VAL A 277 -18.14 1.42 -10.65
C VAL A 277 -17.05 2.40 -10.21
N GLN A 278 -16.14 1.98 -9.32
CA GLN A 278 -14.96 2.78 -8.96
C GLN A 278 -13.85 2.58 -10.00
N ARG A 279 -13.65 3.59 -10.85
CA ARG A 279 -12.57 3.65 -11.85
C ARG A 279 -11.23 3.95 -11.16
N PRO A 280 -10.09 3.38 -11.63
CA PRO A 280 -8.78 3.72 -11.08
C PRO A 280 -8.54 5.23 -11.19
N PRO A 281 -8.03 5.86 -10.13
CA PRO A 281 -7.94 7.32 -10.09
C PRO A 281 -6.95 7.83 -11.14
N LEU A 282 -7.29 8.96 -11.75
CA LEU A 282 -6.33 9.76 -12.50
C LEU A 282 -5.15 10.13 -11.59
N ARG A 283 -3.95 10.01 -12.12
CA ARG A 283 -2.67 10.35 -11.51
C ARG A 283 -2.05 11.53 -12.26
N PHE A 284 -1.27 12.28 -11.51
CA PHE A 284 -0.53 13.43 -11.99
C PHE A 284 0.95 13.06 -11.96
N GLU A 285 1.62 13.14 -13.10
CA GLU A 285 3.05 12.85 -13.25
C GLU A 285 3.77 14.10 -13.77
N VAL A 286 4.96 14.35 -13.24
CA VAL A 286 5.84 15.44 -13.68
C VAL A 286 7.09 14.82 -14.28
N GLU A 287 7.48 15.24 -15.49
CA GLU A 287 8.63 14.69 -16.19
C GLU A 287 9.96 14.97 -15.46
N PRO A 288 10.93 14.05 -15.52
CA PRO A 288 12.28 14.32 -15.02
C PRO A 288 12.89 15.58 -15.64
N GLY A 289 13.42 16.46 -14.78
CA GLY A 289 14.01 17.74 -15.18
C GLY A 289 13.02 18.91 -15.37
N ASP A 290 11.72 18.70 -15.14
CA ASP A 290 10.75 19.79 -14.95
C ASP A 290 10.79 20.32 -13.50
N TYR A 291 9.91 21.24 -13.13
CA TYR A 291 9.66 21.63 -11.75
C TYR A 291 8.16 21.79 -11.48
N LEU A 292 7.78 21.59 -10.22
CA LEU A 292 6.46 21.91 -9.69
C LEU A 292 6.56 23.12 -8.78
N GLU A 293 5.87 24.20 -9.14
CA GLU A 293 5.78 25.42 -8.35
C GLU A 293 4.38 25.57 -7.79
N ILE A 294 4.29 25.75 -6.47
CA ILE A 294 3.05 25.99 -5.73
C ILE A 294 3.17 27.35 -5.07
N GLU A 295 2.43 28.33 -5.56
CA GLU A 295 2.36 29.67 -5.01
C GLU A 295 1.03 29.84 -4.27
N ARG A 296 1.08 29.97 -2.95
CA ARG A 296 -0.08 30.41 -2.16
C ARG A 296 -0.04 31.93 -2.08
N THR A 297 -1.16 32.59 -2.36
CA THR A 297 -1.37 34.02 -2.11
C THR A 297 -2.42 34.22 -1.02
N GLY A 298 -2.72 35.46 -0.64
CA GLY A 298 -3.82 35.76 0.29
C GLY A 298 -5.20 35.42 -0.26
N TRP A 299 -5.31 35.19 -1.57
CA TRP A 299 -6.56 35.10 -2.32
C TRP A 299 -6.62 33.84 -3.20
N GLY A 300 -5.63 32.95 -3.14
CA GLY A 300 -5.63 31.75 -3.97
C GLY A 300 -4.42 30.83 -3.82
N VAL A 301 -4.43 29.77 -4.61
CA VAL A 301 -3.31 28.83 -4.76
C VAL A 301 -3.06 28.62 -6.25
N TYR A 302 -1.85 28.89 -6.70
CA TYR A 302 -1.39 28.62 -8.04
C TYR A 302 -0.48 27.40 -8.04
N LEU A 303 -0.65 26.55 -9.02
CA LEU A 303 0.22 25.44 -9.36
C LEU A 303 0.74 25.71 -10.77
N ARG A 304 2.05 25.72 -10.96
CA ARG A 304 2.71 25.95 -12.25
C ARG A 304 3.77 24.88 -12.50
N THR A 305 3.93 24.52 -13.76
CA THR A 305 5.02 23.66 -14.25
C THR A 305 5.58 24.24 -15.53
N LEU A 306 6.84 23.92 -15.88
CA LEU A 306 7.42 24.43 -17.11
C LEU A 306 6.96 23.63 -18.32
N ARG A 307 6.89 22.30 -18.21
CA ARG A 307 6.58 21.40 -19.33
C ARG A 307 5.17 20.81 -19.27
N GLY A 308 4.47 21.02 -18.17
CA GLY A 308 3.13 20.51 -17.92
C GLY A 308 3.12 19.27 -17.04
N VAL A 309 2.10 19.17 -16.18
CA VAL A 309 1.77 17.91 -15.48
C VAL A 309 0.98 17.01 -16.43
N TYR A 310 1.40 15.75 -16.54
CA TYR A 310 0.73 14.74 -17.34
C TYR A 310 -0.37 14.06 -16.54
N LEU A 311 -1.49 13.80 -17.20
CA LEU A 311 -2.51 12.91 -16.67
C LEU A 311 -2.19 11.47 -17.09
N THR A 312 -2.04 10.59 -16.11
CA THR A 312 -1.91 9.14 -16.33
C THR A 312 -3.00 8.39 -15.57
N GLY A 313 -3.32 7.18 -15.99
CA GLY A 313 -4.33 6.33 -15.33
C GLY A 313 -5.41 5.79 -16.26
N GLY A 314 -6.22 4.85 -15.76
CA GLY A 314 -7.33 4.26 -16.52
C GLY A 314 -6.94 3.51 -17.79
N GLY A 315 -5.68 3.05 -17.91
CA GLY A 315 -5.20 2.27 -19.07
C GLY A 315 -5.20 3.04 -20.39
N ARG A 316 -5.16 4.39 -20.35
CA ARG A 316 -5.32 5.25 -21.53
C ARG A 316 -4.05 6.04 -21.84
N PRO A 317 -3.16 5.54 -22.72
CA PRO A 317 -1.91 6.22 -23.07
C PRO A 317 -2.11 7.63 -23.63
N TRP A 318 -3.24 7.87 -24.31
CA TRP A 318 -3.60 9.17 -24.88
C TRP A 318 -3.81 10.25 -23.81
N LEU A 319 -4.05 9.90 -22.54
CA LEU A 319 -4.15 10.90 -21.47
C LEU A 319 -2.84 11.69 -21.27
N LYS A 320 -1.69 11.11 -21.63
CA LYS A 320 -0.38 11.80 -21.61
C LYS A 320 -0.30 12.97 -22.60
N GLN A 321 -1.23 13.06 -23.55
CA GLN A 321 -1.30 14.19 -24.47
C GLN A 321 -1.94 15.42 -23.80
N PHE A 322 -2.65 15.24 -22.69
CA PHE A 322 -3.21 16.33 -21.91
C PHE A 322 -2.21 16.79 -20.86
N ARG A 323 -1.59 17.93 -21.16
CA ARG A 323 -0.67 18.61 -20.26
C ARG A 323 -1.38 19.72 -19.52
N VAL A 324 -1.20 19.77 -18.21
CA VAL A 324 -1.68 20.85 -17.35
C VAL A 324 -0.50 21.77 -17.07
N LEU A 325 -0.46 22.93 -17.71
CA LEU A 325 0.64 23.88 -17.57
C LEU A 325 0.52 24.62 -16.24
N SER A 326 -0.69 25.09 -15.94
CA SER A 326 -0.98 25.78 -14.70
C SER A 326 -2.39 25.45 -14.19
N ALA A 327 -2.58 25.55 -12.88
CA ALA A 327 -3.89 25.53 -12.25
C ALA A 327 -3.95 26.62 -11.19
N HIS A 328 -5.00 27.43 -11.20
CA HIS A 328 -5.20 28.51 -10.24
C HIS A 328 -6.53 28.33 -9.53
N TYR A 329 -6.45 28.16 -8.21
CA TYR A 329 -7.59 28.21 -7.31
C TYR A 329 -7.75 29.62 -6.75
N ASP A 330 -8.92 30.20 -6.95
CA ASP A 330 -9.35 31.45 -6.34
C ASP A 330 -10.04 31.14 -5.00
N GLY A 331 -9.46 31.65 -3.92
CA GLY A 331 -9.94 31.47 -2.55
C GLY A 331 -11.22 32.22 -2.21
N ASN A 332 -11.58 33.25 -2.98
CA ASN A 332 -12.83 34.01 -2.78
C ASN A 332 -14.01 33.31 -3.44
N SER A 333 -13.84 32.90 -4.70
CA SER A 333 -14.91 32.25 -5.47
C SER A 333 -14.94 30.73 -5.30
N GLY A 334 -13.86 30.13 -4.82
CA GLY A 334 -13.66 28.69 -4.82
C GLY A 334 -13.43 28.10 -6.22
N ALA A 335 -13.29 28.93 -7.24
CA ALA A 335 -13.12 28.47 -8.62
C ALA A 335 -11.71 27.92 -8.84
N VAL A 336 -11.61 26.87 -9.66
CA VAL A 336 -10.32 26.38 -10.16
C VAL A 336 -10.30 26.62 -11.67
N SER A 337 -9.36 27.45 -12.12
CA SER A 337 -9.02 27.62 -13.53
C SER A 337 -7.82 26.73 -13.85
N VAL A 338 -7.84 26.10 -15.02
CA VAL A 338 -6.78 25.21 -15.47
C VAL A 338 -6.34 25.63 -16.86
N GLU A 339 -5.06 25.92 -17.00
CA GLU A 339 -4.43 26.11 -18.29
C GLU A 339 -3.87 24.77 -18.76
N ALA A 340 -4.44 24.24 -19.83
CA ALA A 340 -4.06 22.97 -20.40
C ALA A 340 -3.70 23.11 -21.88
N ALA A 341 -2.93 22.16 -22.41
CA ALA A 341 -2.60 22.11 -23.83
C ALA A 341 -3.86 22.15 -24.73
N PRO A 342 -3.76 22.68 -25.97
CA PRO A 342 -4.92 22.99 -26.83
C PRO A 342 -5.86 21.81 -27.08
N LEU A 343 -5.36 20.58 -27.00
CA LEU A 343 -6.11 19.35 -27.28
C LEU A 343 -7.15 19.00 -26.18
N MET A 344 -7.13 19.66 -25.01
CA MET A 344 -8.09 19.38 -23.94
C MET A 344 -9.41 20.15 -24.16
N GLY A 345 -10.49 19.42 -24.46
CA GLY A 345 -11.84 20.00 -24.54
C GLY A 345 -12.37 20.49 -23.20
N ASP A 346 -13.36 21.40 -23.23
CA ASP A 346 -13.84 22.13 -22.03
C ASP A 346 -14.41 21.21 -20.93
N ALA A 347 -15.06 20.11 -21.31
CA ALA A 347 -15.57 19.12 -20.35
C ALA A 347 -14.43 18.43 -19.56
N ALA A 348 -13.30 18.13 -20.22
CA ALA A 348 -12.13 17.55 -19.57
C ALA A 348 -11.44 18.57 -18.65
N ARG A 349 -11.36 19.85 -19.07
CA ARG A 349 -10.87 20.95 -18.23
C ARG A 349 -11.70 21.11 -16.95
N ALA A 350 -13.02 21.11 -17.07
CA ALA A 350 -13.93 21.23 -15.93
C ALA A 350 -13.82 20.05 -14.96
N GLY A 351 -13.76 18.81 -15.47
CA GLY A 351 -13.57 17.61 -14.65
C GLY A 351 -12.23 17.61 -13.92
N LEU A 352 -11.18 18.06 -14.59
CA LEU A 352 -9.85 18.20 -14.02
C LEU A 352 -9.80 19.29 -12.94
N ALA A 353 -10.39 20.46 -13.19
CA ALA A 353 -10.51 21.54 -12.22
C ALA A 353 -11.18 21.07 -10.92
N LYS A 354 -12.25 20.30 -11.04
CA LYS A 354 -12.95 19.67 -9.91
C LYS A 354 -12.05 18.69 -9.14
N ALA A 355 -11.32 17.83 -9.85
CA ALA A 355 -10.41 16.87 -9.22
C ALA A 355 -9.24 17.55 -8.49
N LEU A 356 -8.68 18.62 -9.08
CA LEU A 356 -7.61 19.41 -8.48
C LEU A 356 -8.07 20.13 -7.20
N ARG A 357 -9.29 20.69 -7.22
CA ARG A 357 -9.91 21.30 -6.03
C ARG A 357 -9.94 20.32 -4.85
N GLN A 358 -10.52 19.14 -5.07
CA GLN A 358 -10.71 18.14 -4.02
C GLN A 358 -9.39 17.55 -3.49
N ARG A 359 -8.38 17.41 -4.35
CA ARG A 359 -7.12 16.73 -3.98
C ARG A 359 -6.06 17.64 -3.40
N PHE A 360 -5.94 18.86 -3.91
CA PHE A 360 -4.84 19.76 -3.55
C PHE A 360 -5.35 20.97 -2.77
N VAL A 361 -6.44 21.58 -3.23
CA VAL A 361 -6.90 22.83 -2.65
C VAL A 361 -7.53 22.63 -1.28
N ASP A 362 -8.53 21.76 -1.17
CA ASP A 362 -9.27 21.60 0.09
C ASP A 362 -8.35 21.12 1.24
N PRO A 363 -7.40 20.18 1.02
CA PRO A 363 -6.44 19.80 2.07
C PRO A 363 -5.48 20.91 2.46
N VAL A 364 -4.95 21.68 1.50
CA VAL A 364 -4.05 22.80 1.80
C VAL A 364 -4.80 23.92 2.51
N ALA A 365 -6.00 24.28 2.07
CA ALA A 365 -6.85 25.25 2.74
C ALA A 365 -7.20 24.79 4.17
N GLY A 366 -7.62 23.53 4.32
CA GLY A 366 -7.95 22.92 5.61
C GLY A 366 -6.77 22.83 6.57
N PHE A 367 -5.57 22.52 6.08
CA PHE A 367 -4.34 22.45 6.89
C PHE A 367 -4.07 23.78 7.62
N PHE A 368 -4.23 24.91 6.93
CA PHE A 368 -4.01 26.23 7.54
C PHE A 368 -5.22 26.74 8.31
N ALA A 369 -6.45 26.40 7.90
CA ALA A 369 -7.68 26.82 8.58
C ALA A 369 -7.77 26.26 10.01
N LYS A 370 -7.27 25.04 10.24
CA LYS A 370 -7.31 24.37 11.56
C LYS A 370 -6.25 24.86 12.54
N ARG A 371 -5.29 25.69 12.12
CA ARG A 371 -4.16 26.11 12.95
C ARG A 371 -4.51 27.35 13.77
N ALA A 372 -4.09 27.35 15.04
CA ALA A 372 -4.22 28.53 15.89
C ALA A 372 -3.56 29.74 15.21
N ARG A 373 -4.29 30.85 15.10
CA ARG A 373 -3.76 32.10 14.57
C ARG A 373 -3.22 32.97 15.70
N ASP A 374 -2.29 33.88 15.38
CA ASP A 374 -1.93 34.96 16.29
C ASP A 374 -2.81 36.20 16.09
N SER A 375 -2.62 37.23 16.91
CA SER A 375 -3.38 38.48 16.83
C SER A 375 -3.18 39.24 15.51
N LYS A 376 -2.23 38.83 14.67
CA LYS A 376 -2.00 39.39 13.32
C LYS A 376 -2.50 38.46 12.21
N GLY A 377 -3.35 37.48 12.55
CA GLY A 377 -3.91 36.52 11.61
C GLY A 377 -2.96 35.40 11.19
N ARG A 378 -1.70 35.39 11.64
CA ARG A 378 -0.69 34.44 11.14
C ARG A 378 -0.92 33.05 11.71
N ALA A 379 -0.88 32.02 10.86
CA ALA A 379 -0.99 30.63 11.30
C ALA A 379 0.24 30.24 12.14
N LYS A 380 0.03 29.65 13.32
CA LYS A 380 1.08 29.13 14.20
C LYS A 380 1.29 27.63 13.93
N ILE A 381 2.51 27.27 13.59
CA ILE A 381 2.94 25.88 13.36
C ILE A 381 4.00 25.54 14.40
N PRO A 382 3.72 24.64 15.37
CA PRO A 382 4.75 24.19 16.31
C PRO A 382 5.80 23.36 15.56
N ILE A 383 7.07 23.72 15.72
CA ILE A 383 8.24 22.98 15.21
C ILE A 383 8.97 22.46 16.45
N GLY A 384 8.47 21.38 17.03
CA GLY A 384 8.95 20.83 18.29
C GLY A 384 8.55 21.65 19.52
N ARG A 385 9.17 21.35 20.67
CA ARG A 385 8.74 21.89 21.98
C ARG A 385 9.06 23.38 22.20
N LYS A 386 10.01 23.95 21.44
CA LYS A 386 10.58 25.28 21.72
C LYS A 386 10.55 26.24 20.55
N VAL A 387 10.16 25.82 19.35
CA VAL A 387 10.14 26.68 18.17
C VAL A 387 8.74 26.69 17.58
N GLU A 388 8.25 27.87 17.24
CA GLU A 388 6.96 28.11 16.61
C GLU A 388 7.21 28.89 15.33
N LEU A 389 6.70 28.40 14.20
CA LEU A 389 6.77 29.06 12.91
C LEU A 389 5.44 29.78 12.65
N ARG A 390 5.52 31.06 12.31
CA ARG A 390 4.38 31.92 12.01
C ARG A 390 4.36 32.23 10.53
N VAL A 391 3.36 31.67 9.85
CA VAL A 391 3.18 31.86 8.41
C VAL A 391 2.29 33.08 8.17
N PRO A 392 2.76 34.09 7.44
CA PRO A 392 1.95 35.24 7.10
C PRO A 392 0.90 34.92 6.03
N ASP A 393 -0.22 35.65 6.02
CA ASP A 393 -1.26 35.50 5.00
C ASP A 393 -0.83 35.96 3.61
N GLY A 394 0.29 36.69 3.50
CA GLY A 394 0.83 37.19 2.22
C GLY A 394 1.36 36.12 1.27
N GLY A 395 1.42 34.87 1.73
CA GLY A 395 1.68 33.74 0.85
C GLY A 395 3.11 33.21 0.85
N TYR A 396 3.31 32.11 0.14
CA TYR A 396 4.61 31.48 -0.06
C TYR A 396 4.69 30.81 -1.42
N LEU A 397 5.91 30.76 -1.94
CA LEU A 397 6.28 30.06 -3.16
C LEU A 397 7.08 28.82 -2.77
N ALA A 398 6.49 27.65 -2.94
CA ALA A 398 7.18 26.37 -2.82
C ALA A 398 7.52 25.85 -4.23
N ARG A 399 8.79 25.58 -4.49
CA ARG A 399 9.26 25.00 -5.75
C ARG A 399 9.97 23.68 -5.48
N LEU A 400 9.61 22.66 -6.24
CA LEU A 400 10.17 21.33 -6.22
C LEU A 400 10.78 21.01 -7.59
N ASP A 401 12.08 20.76 -7.67
CA ASP A 401 12.83 20.55 -8.92
C ASP A 401 13.46 19.15 -9.04
N GLY A 402 12.87 18.17 -8.34
CA GLY A 402 13.33 16.77 -8.31
C GLY A 402 14.36 16.52 -7.21
N MET A 403 15.37 17.39 -7.08
CA MET A 403 16.49 17.23 -6.15
C MET A 403 16.46 18.19 -4.95
N GLU A 404 15.71 19.28 -5.05
CA GLU A 404 15.58 20.31 -4.02
C GLU A 404 14.10 20.70 -3.83
N LEU A 405 13.70 20.84 -2.56
CA LEU A 405 12.49 21.56 -2.17
C LEU A 405 12.90 22.94 -1.67
N SER A 406 12.45 24.00 -2.35
CA SER A 406 12.69 25.38 -1.95
C SER A 406 11.40 26.09 -1.59
N VAL A 407 11.37 26.76 -0.45
CA VAL A 407 10.22 27.55 0.01
C VAL A 407 10.68 28.98 0.23
N LYS A 408 10.09 29.93 -0.49
CA LYS A 408 10.32 31.36 -0.35
C LYS A 408 9.02 32.00 0.12
N ALA A 409 9.04 32.68 1.27
CA ALA A 409 7.86 33.35 1.80
C ALA A 409 7.95 34.86 1.54
N ASN A 410 6.83 35.47 1.16
CA ASN A 410 6.72 36.92 1.03
C ASN A 410 5.38 37.37 1.62
N PRO A 411 5.34 37.93 2.84
CA PRO A 411 6.49 38.33 3.65
C PRO A 411 7.23 37.14 4.30
N PRO A 412 8.43 37.34 4.87
CA PRO A 412 9.24 36.26 5.44
C PRO A 412 8.52 35.50 6.56
N LEU A 413 8.77 34.19 6.69
CA LEU A 413 8.27 33.37 7.79
C LEU A 413 8.89 33.83 9.10
N LEU A 414 8.09 33.94 10.16
CA LEU A 414 8.62 34.35 11.46
C LEU A 414 8.81 33.14 12.36
N VAL A 415 10.05 32.88 12.73
CA VAL A 415 10.40 31.80 13.67
C VAL A 415 10.55 32.39 15.06
N VAL A 416 9.78 31.87 16.01
CA VAL A 416 9.76 32.31 17.40
C VAL A 416 10.30 31.18 18.28
N ALA A 417 11.45 31.40 18.91
CA ALA A 417 12.06 30.43 19.83
C ALA A 417 11.74 30.78 21.29
N ARG A 418 11.11 29.85 22.02
CA ARG A 418 10.83 29.93 23.47
C ARG A 418 11.97 29.30 24.29
N PRO A 419 12.25 29.79 25.51
CA PRO A 419 11.59 30.89 26.24
C PRO A 419 12.12 32.30 25.90
N ARG A 420 13.20 32.42 25.12
CA ARG A 420 13.93 33.70 24.93
C ARG A 420 13.28 34.70 23.96
N PHE A 421 12.03 34.47 23.52
CA PHE A 421 11.29 35.31 22.56
C PHE A 421 12.10 35.79 21.34
N VAL A 422 13.10 35.03 20.90
CA VAL A 422 13.93 35.44 19.78
C VAL A 422 13.14 35.24 18.49
N ARG A 423 13.03 36.30 17.69
CA ARG A 423 12.27 36.33 16.45
C ARG A 423 13.22 36.42 15.26
N PHE A 424 13.11 35.48 14.34
CA PHE A 424 13.89 35.46 13.11
C PHE A 424 12.97 35.49 11.90
N ALA A 425 13.34 36.25 10.88
CA ALA A 425 12.67 36.24 9.59
C ALA A 425 13.37 35.24 8.66
N VAL A 426 12.69 34.17 8.26
CA VAL A 426 13.18 33.22 7.25
C VAL A 426 12.61 33.63 5.90
N LYS A 427 13.49 34.13 5.03
CA LYS A 427 13.10 34.56 3.67
C LYS A 427 12.98 33.37 2.73
N ARG A 428 13.91 32.40 2.86
CA ARG A 428 13.97 31.21 2.03
C ARG A 428 14.49 30.01 2.83
N ALA A 429 13.89 28.85 2.62
CA ALA A 429 14.40 27.56 3.05
C ALA A 429 14.60 26.67 1.81
N ARG A 430 15.69 25.90 1.79
CA ARG A 430 16.04 24.96 0.72
C ARG A 430 16.46 23.65 1.35
N TYR A 431 15.77 22.58 1.04
CA TYR A 431 16.10 21.23 1.46
C TYR A 431 16.53 20.42 0.24
N ARG A 432 17.79 20.00 0.21
CA ARG A 432 18.32 19.14 -0.85
C ARG A 432 18.16 17.69 -0.43
N PHE A 433 17.41 16.92 -1.21
CA PHE A 433 17.18 15.49 -0.94
C PHE A 433 18.49 14.69 -1.06
N ALA A 434 19.30 15.01 -2.07
CA ALA A 434 20.51 14.27 -2.41
C ALA A 434 21.51 14.10 -1.25
N ASN A 435 21.68 15.13 -0.42
CA ASN A 435 22.64 15.17 0.68
C ASN A 435 21.98 15.56 2.02
N ARG A 436 20.64 15.60 2.07
CA ARG A 436 19.81 15.97 3.23
C ARG A 436 20.17 17.33 3.83
N GLU A 437 20.69 18.24 3.00
CA GLU A 437 21.18 19.53 3.45
C GLU A 437 20.05 20.56 3.49
N LEU A 438 19.80 21.12 4.68
CA LEU A 438 18.86 22.23 4.87
C LEU A 438 19.60 23.57 4.93
N LYS A 439 19.43 24.39 3.89
CA LYS A 439 19.88 25.79 3.85
C LYS A 439 18.72 26.72 4.17
N VAL A 440 18.89 27.53 5.21
CA VAL A 440 17.92 28.56 5.62
C VAL A 440 18.57 29.93 5.49
N ASP A 441 17.95 30.78 4.68
CA ASP A 441 18.30 32.18 4.47
C ASP A 441 17.51 33.03 5.47
N VAL A 442 18.18 33.38 6.56
CA VAL A 442 17.62 34.20 7.65
C VAL A 442 17.90 35.67 7.35
N GLY A 443 16.85 36.47 7.24
CA GLY A 443 16.95 37.92 7.11
C GLY A 443 17.36 38.60 8.41
N PRO A 444 17.67 39.92 8.36
CA PRO A 444 18.03 40.68 9.55
C PRO A 444 16.88 40.62 10.56
N GLY A 445 17.17 40.13 11.77
CA GLY A 445 16.27 40.24 12.91
C GLY A 445 16.43 41.60 13.59
N ASN A 446 15.74 41.80 14.72
CA ASN A 446 15.97 42.98 15.56
C ASN A 446 17.45 43.04 16.03
N TRP A 447 17.96 44.22 16.38
CA TRP A 447 19.38 44.41 16.74
C TRP A 447 19.87 43.44 17.85
N PHE A 448 18.99 43.06 18.78
CA PHE A 448 19.25 42.06 19.83
C PHE A 448 19.43 40.62 19.32
N SER A 449 18.85 40.27 18.15
CA SER A 449 18.97 38.93 17.59
C SER A 449 20.38 38.62 17.07
N TRP A 450 21.16 39.64 16.64
CA TRP A 450 22.50 39.51 16.05
C TRP A 450 23.47 38.70 16.93
N LEU A 451 23.46 38.98 18.25
CA LEU A 451 24.31 38.30 19.24
C LEU A 451 24.02 36.80 19.39
N PHE A 452 22.84 36.34 18.98
CA PHE A 452 22.41 34.95 19.10
C PHE A 452 22.17 34.27 17.74
N VAL A 453 22.41 34.96 16.62
CA VAL A 453 22.10 34.44 15.26
C VAL A 453 22.79 33.11 15.01
N ALA A 454 24.08 32.97 15.33
CA ALA A 454 24.82 31.75 15.01
C ALA A 454 24.23 30.51 15.73
N LYS A 455 24.00 30.63 17.05
CA LYS A 455 23.45 29.54 17.87
C LYS A 455 21.99 29.25 17.55
N ALA A 456 21.17 30.29 17.37
CA ALA A 456 19.76 30.13 17.02
C ALA A 456 19.58 29.59 15.59
N LYS A 457 20.42 30.00 14.63
CA LYS A 457 20.41 29.47 13.27
C LYS A 457 20.74 27.98 13.25
N GLY A 458 21.70 27.54 14.07
CA GLY A 458 21.99 26.11 14.26
C GLY A 458 20.80 25.34 14.81
N GLU A 459 20.17 25.86 15.87
CA GLU A 459 19.01 25.20 16.50
C GLU A 459 17.78 25.19 15.58
N ILE A 460 17.49 26.30 14.90
CA ILE A 460 16.39 26.39 13.93
C ILE A 460 16.64 25.43 12.76
N ARG A 461 17.87 25.39 12.22
CA ARG A 461 18.22 24.42 11.17
C ARG A 461 18.00 22.99 11.65
N ARG A 462 18.44 22.66 12.87
CA ARG A 462 18.27 21.32 13.43
C ARG A 462 16.80 20.96 13.61
N GLN A 463 16.00 21.83 14.20
CA GLN A 463 14.58 21.57 14.46
C GLN A 463 13.76 21.56 13.18
N LEU A 464 14.05 22.46 12.23
CA LEU A 464 13.39 22.47 10.93
C LEU A 464 13.81 21.25 10.09
N ALA A 465 15.08 20.82 10.15
CA ALA A 465 15.52 19.59 9.50
C ALA A 465 14.85 18.35 10.11
N ALA A 466 14.73 18.29 11.44
CA ALA A 466 14.01 17.20 12.12
C ALA A 466 12.52 17.19 11.76
N TYR A 467 11.89 18.36 11.70
CA TYR A 467 10.50 18.50 11.29
C TYR A 467 10.29 18.09 9.82
N ILE A 468 11.13 18.57 8.91
CA ILE A 468 11.11 18.18 7.50
C ILE A 468 11.32 16.65 7.41
N ALA A 469 12.31 16.08 8.10
CA ALA A 469 12.51 14.64 8.13
C ALA A 469 11.31 13.86 8.68
N SER A 470 10.55 14.42 9.64
CA SER A 470 9.35 13.76 10.16
C SER A 470 8.17 13.75 9.19
N ILE A 471 8.08 14.74 8.29
CA ILE A 471 7.01 14.80 7.28
C ILE A 471 7.42 14.15 5.95
N LEU A 472 8.72 14.00 5.71
CA LEU A 472 9.24 13.36 4.51
C LEU A 472 9.07 11.83 4.59
N PRO A 473 8.48 11.20 3.56
CA PRO A 473 8.48 9.75 3.44
C PRO A 473 9.89 9.16 3.55
N PRO A 474 10.07 7.94 4.11
CA PRO A 474 11.39 7.33 4.25
C PRO A 474 12.19 7.23 2.95
N SER A 475 11.52 7.07 1.80
CA SER A 475 12.15 7.06 0.48
C SER A 475 12.85 8.39 0.15
N MET A 476 12.24 9.52 0.50
CA MET A 476 12.81 10.86 0.29
C MET A 476 14.01 11.16 1.19
N GLN A 477 14.28 10.29 2.17
CA GLN A 477 15.42 10.40 3.07
C GLN A 477 16.63 9.59 2.59
N MET A 478 16.59 8.95 1.41
CA MET A 478 17.72 8.23 0.86
C MET A 478 18.72 9.18 0.16
N ASP A 479 20.02 8.87 0.25
CA ASP A 479 21.03 9.69 -0.41
C ASP A 479 20.89 9.57 -1.94
N GLY A 480 21.03 10.71 -2.63
CA GLY A 480 20.82 10.78 -4.08
C GLY A 480 19.36 10.69 -4.54
N TYR A 481 18.38 10.80 -3.63
CA TYR A 481 16.96 10.73 -4.01
C TYR A 481 16.53 11.86 -4.95
N ASP A 482 15.81 11.49 -6.02
CA ASP A 482 15.19 12.37 -7.00
C ASP A 482 13.68 12.08 -7.05
N VAL A 483 12.86 13.04 -6.65
CA VAL A 483 11.40 12.91 -6.55
C VAL A 483 10.77 12.52 -7.89
N PHE A 484 11.34 12.99 -8.99
CA PHE A 484 10.78 12.79 -10.33
C PHE A 484 11.26 11.48 -10.98
N ARG A 485 12.20 10.79 -10.35
CA ARG A 485 12.58 9.40 -10.70
C ARG A 485 11.93 8.37 -9.79
N ASP A 486 11.19 8.79 -8.77
CA ASP A 486 10.46 7.89 -7.89
C ASP A 486 9.30 7.23 -8.65
N ALA A 487 9.33 5.89 -8.76
CA ALA A 487 8.25 5.12 -9.37
C ALA A 487 6.88 5.33 -8.69
N ARG A 488 6.89 5.85 -7.45
CA ARG A 488 5.69 6.20 -6.66
C ARG A 488 5.49 7.71 -6.53
N GLN A 489 6.06 8.52 -7.42
CA GLN A 489 6.01 10.00 -7.41
C GLN A 489 4.65 10.57 -6.97
N ALA A 490 3.54 10.13 -7.58
CA ALA A 490 2.20 10.64 -7.27
C ALA A 490 1.79 10.38 -5.80
N GLU A 491 2.12 9.20 -5.26
CA GLU A 491 1.84 8.87 -3.86
C GLU A 491 2.75 9.67 -2.93
N THR A 492 4.04 9.77 -3.27
CA THR A 492 5.03 10.51 -2.48
C THR A 492 4.68 12.01 -2.40
N LEU A 493 4.26 12.62 -3.52
CA LEU A 493 3.76 14.00 -3.55
C LEU A 493 2.44 14.17 -2.78
N ALA A 494 1.51 13.21 -2.87
CA ALA A 494 0.26 13.27 -2.12
C ALA A 494 0.49 13.27 -0.60
N ARG A 495 1.47 12.49 -0.11
CA ARG A 495 1.87 12.47 1.31
C ARG A 495 2.51 13.78 1.76
N LEU A 496 3.26 14.45 0.89
CA LEU A 496 3.80 15.79 1.19
C LEU A 496 2.70 16.83 1.39
N VAL A 497 1.62 16.75 0.62
CA VAL A 497 0.49 17.69 0.69
C VAL A 497 -0.46 17.36 1.83
N ARG A 498 -0.53 16.07 2.22
CA ARG A 498 -1.31 15.57 3.36
C ARG A 498 -0.36 14.93 4.37
N PRO A 499 0.42 15.72 5.13
CA PRO A 499 1.11 15.15 6.27
C PRO A 499 0.02 14.57 7.17
N GLU A 500 -0.02 13.25 7.30
CA GLU A 500 -0.88 12.60 8.28
C GLU A 500 -0.67 13.34 9.60
N ALA A 501 -1.77 13.71 10.27
CA ALA A 501 -1.69 14.33 11.57
C ALA A 501 -0.80 13.41 12.43
N THR A 502 0.41 13.87 12.72
CA THR A 502 1.31 13.17 13.64
C THR A 502 0.50 12.96 14.91
N LYS A 503 0.36 11.70 15.34
CA LYS A 503 -0.53 11.22 16.42
C LYS A 503 -0.34 11.89 17.81
N ASP A 504 0.41 12.98 17.90
CA ASP A 504 0.73 13.75 19.10
C ASP A 504 0.10 15.18 19.11
N GLU A 505 -0.79 15.53 18.18
CA GLU A 505 -1.69 16.71 18.25
C GLU A 505 -3.13 16.28 18.48
#